data_AF-A0A2V8PAZ1-F1
#
_entry.id   AF-A0A2V8PAZ1-F1
#
_cell.length_a   1.000
_cell.length_b   1.000
_cell.length_c   1.000
_cell.angle_alpha   90.00
_cell.angle_beta   90.00
_cell.angle_gamma   90.00
#
_symmetry.space_group_name_H-M   'P 1'
#
loop_
_entity.id
_entity.type
_entity.pdbx_description
1 polymer ?
#
loop_
_entity_poly.entity_id
_entity_poly.type
_entity_poly.pdbx_seq_one_letter_code
_entity_poly.pdbx_strand_id
1 'polypeptide(L)'
;MNPNTIDFDRNFDANASPTIKVEIYDQAYTVRSDGDPEYLKELAEYVDRRMREISSGTLTVDSRKVAILAALYIADELHQLRRMHEQADAQLATRSAECSEMLDRLLKLPRSFDQSA
;
A
#
# COMPACT_ATOMS: atom_id res chain seq x y z
N MET A 1 8.94 61.12 16.27
CA MET A 1 8.71 60.20 15.12
C MET A 1 9.98 59.39 14.88
N ASN A 2 9.96 58.08 15.16
CA ASN A 2 10.95 57.12 14.65
C ASN A 2 10.20 56.18 13.69
N PRO A 3 10.50 56.16 12.38
CA PRO A 3 9.64 55.50 11.39
C PRO A 3 10.06 54.07 11.05
N ASN A 4 10.70 53.29 11.94
CA ASN A 4 11.21 51.98 11.53
C ASN A 4 11.09 50.88 12.61
N THR A 5 9.85 50.53 12.96
CA THR A 5 9.56 49.22 13.57
C THR A 5 8.28 48.71 12.93
N ILE A 6 8.42 47.91 11.88
CA ILE A 6 7.35 47.04 11.42
C ILE A 6 7.61 45.70 12.11
N ASP A 7 6.90 45.47 13.20
CA ASP A 7 6.80 44.18 13.85
C ASP A 7 6.02 43.23 12.94
N PHE A 8 6.75 42.49 12.10
CA PHE A 8 6.22 41.34 11.37
C PHE A 8 6.29 40.08 12.25
N ASP A 9 5.62 40.10 13.41
CA ASP A 9 5.31 38.87 14.15
C ASP A 9 4.04 38.22 13.57
N ARG A 10 4.10 37.93 12.26
CA ARG A 10 3.04 37.21 11.57
C ARG A 10 3.45 35.74 11.49
N ASN A 11 3.24 35.08 12.62
CA ASN A 11 2.87 33.67 12.76
C ASN A 11 2.53 33.02 11.40
N PHE A 12 3.43 32.21 10.86
CA PHE A 12 3.22 31.42 9.65
C PHE A 12 3.54 29.93 9.90
N ASP A 13 3.23 29.44 11.10
CA ASP A 13 3.32 28.02 11.45
C ASP A 13 2.00 27.29 11.14
N ALA A 14 1.48 27.43 9.92
CA ALA A 14 0.17 26.90 9.52
C ALA A 14 0.20 25.98 8.28
N ASN A 15 1.30 25.26 8.06
CA ASN A 15 1.28 24.05 7.21
C ASN A 15 2.45 23.09 7.52
N ALA A 16 2.67 22.79 8.80
CA ALA A 16 3.70 21.86 9.22
C ALA A 16 3.19 20.42 9.12
N SER A 17 3.27 19.83 7.93
CA SER A 17 3.30 18.36 7.79
C SER A 17 4.30 17.80 8.80
N PRO A 18 3.90 16.92 9.73
CA PRO A 18 4.81 16.42 10.75
C PRO A 18 6.04 15.80 10.08
N THR A 19 7.20 16.32 10.46
CA THR A 19 8.47 15.86 9.91
C THR A 19 9.01 14.77 10.83
N ILE A 20 9.13 13.55 10.31
CA ILE A 20 9.49 12.37 11.07
C ILE A 20 10.89 11.93 10.68
N LYS A 21 11.69 11.55 11.67
CA LYS A 21 13.02 10.99 11.46
C LYS A 21 12.91 9.48 11.45
N VAL A 22 13.41 8.86 10.39
CA VAL A 22 13.48 7.41 10.22
C VAL A 22 14.91 7.01 9.89
N GLU A 23 15.27 5.77 10.20
CA GLU A 23 16.59 5.21 9.91
C GLU A 23 16.43 4.05 8.94
N ILE A 24 17.15 4.10 7.82
CA ILE A 24 17.11 3.07 6.78
C ILE A 24 18.56 2.78 6.39
N TYR A 25 19.00 1.54 6.57
CA TYR A 25 20.35 1.07 6.21
C TYR A 25 21.47 1.89 6.85
N ASP A 26 21.38 2.09 8.18
CA ASP A 26 22.29 2.89 9.01
C ASP A 26 22.39 4.37 8.59
N GLN A 27 21.40 4.87 7.84
CA GLN A 27 21.30 6.26 7.40
C GLN A 27 20.01 6.90 7.93
N ALA A 28 20.16 8.04 8.60
CA ALA A 28 19.04 8.81 9.11
C ALA A 28 18.43 9.69 8.01
N TYR A 29 17.15 9.50 7.74
CA TYR A 29 16.34 10.27 6.79
C TYR A 29 15.27 11.07 7.52
N THR A 30 15.04 12.29 7.06
CA THR A 30 13.99 13.17 7.58
C THR A 30 12.91 13.29 6.51
N VAL A 31 11.75 12.69 6.77
CA VAL A 31 10.64 12.59 5.81
C VAL A 31 9.46 13.40 6.33
N ARG A 32 8.89 14.24 5.46
CA ARG A 32 7.62 14.91 5.75
C ARG A 32 6.50 13.92 5.40
N SER A 33 5.70 13.55 6.38
CA SER A 33 4.53 12.71 6.18
C SER A 33 3.33 13.41 6.79
N ASP A 34 2.22 13.46 6.06
CA ASP A 34 0.93 13.88 6.62
C ASP A 34 0.23 12.74 7.37
N GLY A 35 0.86 11.54 7.41
CA GLY A 35 0.34 10.33 8.05
C GLY A 35 0.93 10.05 9.43
N ASP A 36 0.54 8.90 9.97
CA ASP A 36 0.96 8.44 11.31
C ASP A 36 2.49 8.22 11.38
N PRO A 37 3.20 8.84 12.35
CA PRO A 37 4.62 8.60 12.56
C PRO A 37 4.97 7.13 12.80
N GLU A 38 4.11 6.38 13.47
CA GLU A 38 4.35 4.96 13.77
C GLU A 38 4.36 4.14 12.47
N TYR A 39 3.39 4.39 11.58
CA TYR A 39 3.28 3.72 10.29
C TYR A 39 4.50 4.00 9.38
N LEU A 40 4.99 5.24 9.38
CA LEU A 40 6.18 5.58 8.60
C LEU A 40 7.43 4.87 9.14
N LYS A 41 7.53 4.72 10.46
CA LYS A 41 8.62 3.99 11.10
C LYS A 41 8.57 2.50 10.75
N GLU A 42 7.38 1.89 10.76
CA GLU A 42 7.20 0.50 10.32
C GLU A 42 7.61 0.30 8.85
N LEU A 43 7.25 1.23 7.97
CA LEU A 43 7.69 1.24 6.56
C LEU A 43 9.21 1.32 6.43
N ALA A 44 9.86 2.18 7.23
CA ALA A 44 11.32 2.31 7.23
C ALA A 44 12.00 1.02 7.70
N GLU A 45 11.50 0.41 8.79
CA GLU A 45 11.98 -0.89 9.29
C GLU A 45 11.77 -2.00 8.26
N TYR A 46 10.64 -1.99 7.54
CA TYR A 46 10.36 -2.94 6.47
C TYR A 46 11.41 -2.85 5.35
N VAL A 47 11.70 -1.64 4.89
CA VAL A 47 12.70 -1.39 3.84
C VAL A 47 14.10 -1.77 4.34
N ASP A 48 14.48 -1.39 5.57
CA ASP A 48 15.78 -1.73 6.15
C ASP A 48 16.02 -3.25 6.17
N ARG A 49 15.03 -4.01 6.65
CA ARG A 49 15.11 -5.48 6.68
C ARG A 49 15.30 -6.06 5.27
N ARG A 50 14.53 -5.59 4.28
CA ARG A 50 14.67 -6.05 2.89
C ARG A 50 16.03 -5.72 2.30
N MET A 51 16.56 -4.53 2.58
CA MET A 51 17.92 -4.15 2.16
C MET A 51 18.98 -5.05 2.81
N ARG A 52 18.86 -5.34 4.11
CA ARG A 52 19.78 -6.24 4.83
C ARG A 52 19.74 -7.66 4.27
N GLU A 53 18.56 -8.22 4.02
CA GLU A 53 18.37 -9.54 3.40
C GLU A 53 19.10 -9.61 2.04
N ILE A 54 18.87 -8.64 1.15
CA ILE A 54 19.48 -8.60 -0.18
C ILE A 54 21.00 -8.43 -0.09
N SER A 55 21.48 -7.57 0.81
CA SER A 55 22.92 -7.36 1.03
C SER A 55 23.63 -8.59 1.60
N SER A 56 22.92 -9.43 2.35
CA SER A 56 23.47 -10.69 2.89
C SER A 56 23.53 -11.80 1.84
N GLY A 57 22.55 -11.85 0.92
CA GLY A 57 22.46 -12.88 -0.13
C GLY A 57 23.25 -12.55 -1.39
N THR A 58 23.54 -11.28 -1.64
CA THR A 58 24.36 -10.83 -2.77
C THR A 58 25.66 -10.24 -2.23
N LEU A 59 26.80 -10.75 -2.68
CA LEU A 59 28.13 -10.25 -2.31
C LEU A 59 28.42 -8.87 -2.95
N THR A 60 27.43 -7.98 -2.97
CA THR A 60 27.47 -6.67 -3.61
C THR A 60 27.48 -5.58 -2.53
N VAL A 61 28.54 -4.76 -2.54
CA VAL A 61 28.88 -3.82 -1.46
C VAL A 61 28.26 -2.43 -1.68
N ASP A 62 27.46 -2.25 -2.74
CA ASP A 62 26.95 -0.93 -3.13
C ASP A 62 25.52 -0.72 -2.60
N SER A 63 25.42 0.06 -1.52
CA SER A 63 24.16 0.40 -0.83
C SER A 63 23.09 0.94 -1.77
N ARG A 64 23.47 1.68 -2.83
CA ARG A 64 22.52 2.16 -3.84
C ARG A 64 21.92 1.04 -4.67
N LYS A 65 22.72 0.05 -5.07
CA LYS A 65 22.22 -1.09 -5.83
C LYS A 65 21.30 -1.95 -4.97
N VAL A 66 21.67 -2.15 -3.71
CA VAL A 66 20.82 -2.84 -2.72
C VAL A 66 19.48 -2.12 -2.54
N ALA A 67 19.49 -0.78 -2.42
CA ALA A 67 18.25 0.01 -2.30
C ALA A 67 17.34 -0.15 -3.52
N ILE A 68 17.90 -0.11 -4.73
CA ILE A 68 17.14 -0.31 -5.98
C ILE A 68 16.56 -1.72 -6.04
N LEU A 69 17.35 -2.75 -5.68
CA LEU A 69 16.88 -4.14 -5.64
C LEU A 69 15.77 -4.32 -4.60
N ALA A 70 15.91 -3.72 -3.41
CA ALA A 70 14.88 -3.75 -2.38
C ALA A 70 13.58 -3.08 -2.86
N ALA A 71 13.67 -1.90 -3.49
CA ALA A 71 12.52 -1.23 -4.07
C ALA A 71 11.84 -2.09 -5.16
N LEU A 72 12.63 -2.73 -6.02
CA LEU A 72 12.09 -3.62 -7.06
C LEU A 72 11.39 -4.84 -6.46
N TYR A 73 11.98 -5.45 -5.43
CA TYR A 73 11.40 -6.59 -4.73
C TYR A 73 10.05 -6.23 -4.07
N ILE A 74 9.99 -5.10 -3.38
CA ILE A 74 8.75 -4.60 -2.73
C ILE A 74 7.69 -4.29 -3.79
N ALA A 75 8.09 -3.70 -4.92
CA ALA A 75 7.18 -3.43 -6.03
C ALA A 75 6.63 -4.72 -6.67
N ASP A 76 7.47 -5.75 -6.82
CA ASP A 76 7.05 -7.05 -7.34
C ASP A 76 6.06 -7.75 -6.38
N GLU A 77 6.34 -7.74 -5.08
CA GLU A 77 5.46 -8.29 -4.05
C GLU A 77 4.07 -7.62 -4.07
N LEU A 78 4.02 -6.30 -4.22
CA LEU A 78 2.77 -5.55 -4.37
C LEU A 78 2.00 -5.96 -5.65
N HIS A 79 2.69 -6.10 -6.77
CA HIS A 79 2.05 -6.52 -8.03
C HIS A 79 1.56 -7.96 -7.96
N GLN A 80 2.31 -8.85 -7.33
CA GLN A 80 1.90 -10.24 -7.12
C GLN A 80 0.64 -10.30 -6.25
N LEU A 81 0.59 -9.54 -5.15
CA LEU A 81 -0.60 -9.44 -4.29
C LEU A 81 -1.82 -8.91 -5.06
N ARG A 82 -1.64 -7.86 -5.88
CA ARG A 82 -2.71 -7.30 -6.71
C ARG A 82 -3.25 -8.32 -7.71
N ARG A 83 -2.36 -9.04 -8.40
CA ARG A 83 -2.75 -10.12 -9.31
C ARG A 83 -3.50 -11.23 -8.61
N MET A 84 -3.05 -11.64 -7.42
CA MET A 84 -3.77 -12.65 -6.63
C MET A 84 -5.17 -12.18 -6.24
N HIS A 85 -5.32 -10.90 -5.87
CA HIS A 85 -6.62 -10.32 -5.53
C HIS A 85 -7.55 -10.27 -6.76
N GLU A 86 -7.05 -9.78 -7.90
CA GLU A 86 -7.82 -9.78 -9.16
C GLU A 86 -8.23 -11.20 -9.58
N GLN A 87 -7.35 -12.18 -9.39
CA GLN A 87 -7.64 -13.57 -9.71
C GLN A 87 -8.69 -14.17 -8.76
N ALA A 88 -8.63 -13.83 -7.47
CA ALA A 88 -9.63 -14.23 -6.48
C ALA A 88 -10.99 -13.59 -6.77
N ASP A 89 -11.03 -12.30 -7.11
CA ASP A 89 -12.25 -11.57 -7.50
C ASP A 89 -12.86 -12.17 -8.76
N ALA A 90 -12.04 -12.50 -9.77
CA ALA A 90 -12.51 -13.17 -10.98
C ALA A 90 -13.09 -14.56 -10.70
N GLN A 91 -12.47 -15.34 -9.79
CA GLN A 91 -13.00 -16.64 -9.37
C GLN A 91 -14.32 -16.50 -8.61
N LEU A 92 -14.43 -15.50 -7.74
CA LEU A 92 -15.66 -15.17 -7.00
C LEU A 92 -16.79 -14.77 -7.97
N ALA A 93 -16.49 -13.91 -8.94
CA ALA A 93 -17.44 -13.51 -9.97
C ALA A 93 -17.90 -14.72 -10.80
N THR A 94 -16.98 -15.60 -11.19
CA THR A 94 -17.29 -16.82 -11.95
C THR A 94 -18.20 -17.75 -11.14
N ARG A 95 -17.86 -18.03 -9.88
CA ARG A 95 -18.70 -18.88 -9.00
C ARG A 95 -20.07 -18.26 -8.73
N SER A 96 -20.13 -16.93 -8.57
CA SER A 96 -21.40 -16.22 -8.40
C SER A 96 -22.27 -16.34 -9.66
N ALA A 97 -21.68 -16.26 -10.85
CA ALA A 97 -22.38 -16.44 -12.11
C ALA A 97 -22.88 -17.89 -12.27
N GLU A 98 -22.03 -18.88 -11.97
CA GLU A 98 -22.41 -20.30 -11.99
C GLU A 98 -23.56 -20.62 -11.02
N CYS A 99 -23.50 -20.10 -9.79
CA CYS A 99 -24.58 -20.25 -8.83
C CYS A 99 -25.87 -19.56 -9.30
N SER A 100 -25.78 -18.35 -9.86
CA SER A 100 -26.94 -17.64 -10.42
C SER A 100 -27.56 -18.42 -11.57
N GLU A 101 -26.75 -19.00 -12.46
CA GLU A 101 -27.23 -19.79 -13.59
C GLU A 101 -27.90 -21.09 -13.13
N MET A 102 -27.36 -21.74 -12.09
CA MET A 102 -27.95 -22.93 -11.49
C MET A 102 -29.30 -22.61 -10.83
N LEU A 103 -29.40 -21.48 -10.11
CA LEU A 103 -30.67 -20.99 -9.56
C LEU A 103 -31.68 -20.64 -10.65
N ASP A 104 -31.25 -20.00 -11.73
CA ASP A 104 -32.10 -19.67 -12.88
C ASP A 104 -32.62 -20.93 -13.59
N ARG A 105 -31.81 -21.99 -13.68
CA ARG A 105 -32.26 -23.29 -14.21
C ARG A 105 -33.31 -23.94 -13.32
N LEU A 106 -33.18 -23.84 -11.99
CA LEU A 106 -34.16 -24.37 -11.04
C LEU A 106 -35.45 -23.54 -11.02
N LEU A 107 -35.37 -22.23 -11.22
CA LEU A 107 -36.52 -21.33 -11.34
C LEU A 107 -37.23 -21.46 -12.70
N LYS A 108 -36.50 -21.78 -13.78
CA LYS A 108 -37.06 -22.13 -15.10
C LYS A 108 -37.63 -23.54 -15.17
N LEU A 109 -37.48 -24.36 -14.12
CA LEU A 109 -38.27 -25.57 -14.00
C LEU A 109 -39.73 -25.13 -13.84
N PRO A 110 -40.59 -25.28 -14.86
CA PRO A 110 -41.97 -24.86 -14.74
C PRO A 110 -42.55 -25.59 -13.54
N ARG A 111 -43.35 -24.88 -12.74
CA ARG A 111 -44.30 -25.49 -11.81
C ARG A 111 -45.26 -26.37 -12.62
N SER A 112 -44.83 -27.55 -13.04
CA SER A 112 -45.70 -28.63 -13.49
C SER A 112 -46.25 -29.36 -12.25
N PHE A 113 -46.83 -28.59 -11.33
CA PHE A 113 -47.63 -29.10 -10.22
C PHE A 113 -48.92 -28.30 -10.04
N ASP A 114 -49.28 -27.45 -10.99
CA ASP A 114 -50.59 -26.84 -11.04
C ASP A 114 -51.21 -27.00 -12.43
N GLN A 115 -51.64 -28.23 -12.72
CA GLN A 115 -52.78 -28.41 -13.60
C GLN A 115 -53.79 -29.27 -12.86
N SER A 116 -54.62 -28.57 -12.10
CA SER A 116 -55.87 -29.05 -11.51
C SER A 116 -56.83 -29.54 -12.59
N ALA A 117 -57.51 -30.67 -12.33
CA ALA A 117 -58.93 -30.97 -12.60
C ALA A 117 -59.15 -32.47 -12.87
#